data_AF-A0A7R9UYJ5-F1
#
_entry.id   AF-A0A7R9UYJ5-F1
#
_cell.length_a   1.000
_cell.length_b   1.000
_cell.length_c   1.000
_cell.angle_alpha   90.00
_cell.angle_beta   90.00
_cell.angle_gamma   90.00
#
_symmetry.space_group_name_H-M   'P 1'
#
loop_
_entity.id
_entity.type
_entity.pdbx_description
1 polymer ?
#
loop_
_entity_poly.entity_id
_entity_poly.type
_entity_poly.pdbx_seq_one_letter_code
_entity_poly.pdbx_strand_id
1 'polypeptide(L)'
;GAPLPPSAIFWKRGAMGKRAAVADPHVDALSRELLTLKEQCSGARMFKAKEGSPTFPFPIAVHLTVPRPAAAAAFDVDDLALKLTFSAGAERAEDNVALGVDSTADMPPQVATAIGSSLETTWRQQLAKRREAATAAGVPEPAGWLLKGLITLVLAKFAVLLQLVPACVEEYMGCDDLGATLRRFMLVLPREPAAGGTRASESGEE
;
A
#
# COMPACT_ATOMS: atom_id res chain seq x y z
N GLY A 1 64.96 11.33 40.29
CA GLY A 1 64.89 10.34 39.20
C GLY A 1 64.04 9.18 39.69
N ALA A 2 63.12 8.60 38.93
CA ALA A 2 62.81 8.70 37.51
C ALA A 2 61.28 8.81 37.32
N PRO A 3 60.79 9.40 36.22
CA PRO A 3 59.35 9.52 35.95
C PRO A 3 58.74 8.16 35.56
N LEU A 4 57.55 7.88 36.08
CA LEU A 4 56.73 6.73 35.72
C LEU A 4 56.34 6.80 34.23
N PRO A 5 56.29 5.67 33.51
CA PRO A 5 55.89 5.65 32.11
C PRO A 5 54.40 5.95 31.95
N PRO A 6 53.98 6.67 30.89
CA PRO A 6 52.56 6.87 30.60
C PRO A 6 51.93 5.54 30.23
N SER A 7 50.90 5.16 30.99
CA SER A 7 50.01 4.03 30.73
C SER A 7 49.51 4.10 29.28
N ALA A 8 49.96 3.15 28.47
CA ALA A 8 49.42 2.90 27.15
C ALA A 8 47.94 2.55 27.28
N ILE A 9 47.06 3.47 26.88
CA ILE A 9 45.65 3.16 26.67
C ILE A 9 45.59 2.29 25.42
N PHE A 10 45.54 0.99 25.69
CA PHE A 10 45.33 -0.08 24.74
C PHE A 10 43.95 0.13 24.10
N TRP A 11 43.93 0.71 22.90
CA TRP A 11 42.76 0.67 22.04
C TRP A 11 42.54 -0.79 21.67
N LYS A 12 41.67 -1.48 22.42
CA LYS A 12 41.09 -2.75 22.01
C LYS A 12 40.25 -2.43 20.76
N ARG A 13 40.89 -2.49 19.59
CA ARG A 13 40.23 -2.65 18.29
C ARG A 13 39.45 -3.96 18.38
N GLY A 14 38.22 -3.88 18.88
CA GLY A 14 37.19 -4.85 18.59
C GLY A 14 36.93 -4.76 17.09
N ALA A 15 37.70 -5.50 16.31
CA ALA A 15 37.41 -5.80 14.92
C ALA A 15 36.20 -6.74 14.88
N MET A 16 35.02 -6.24 15.30
CA MET A 16 33.78 -6.72 14.70
C MET A 16 33.76 -6.08 13.34
N GLY A 17 34.10 -6.89 12.33
CA GLY A 17 33.85 -6.53 10.95
C GLY A 17 32.39 -6.14 10.81
N LYS A 18 32.11 -4.83 10.80
CA LYS A 18 31.00 -4.28 10.04
C LYS A 18 31.27 -4.72 8.61
N ARG A 19 30.81 -5.92 8.24
CA ARG A 19 30.53 -6.21 6.84
C ARG A 19 29.61 -5.06 6.44
N ALA A 20 30.12 -4.17 5.58
CA ALA A 20 29.26 -3.22 4.90
C ALA A 20 28.15 -4.08 4.31
N ALA A 21 26.93 -3.93 4.83
CA ALA A 21 25.76 -4.50 4.19
C ALA A 21 25.83 -3.98 2.76
N VAL A 22 26.07 -4.88 1.80
CA VAL A 22 26.07 -4.54 0.39
C VAL A 22 24.71 -3.88 0.16
N ALA A 23 24.72 -2.57 -0.09
CA ALA A 23 23.49 -1.81 -0.29
C ALA A 23 22.81 -2.43 -1.51
N ASP A 24 21.69 -3.09 -1.28
CA ASP A 24 20.93 -3.72 -2.35
C ASP A 24 20.37 -2.59 -3.23
N PRO A 25 20.77 -2.49 -4.51
CA PRO A 25 20.40 -1.38 -5.37
C PRO A 25 18.87 -1.26 -5.54
N HIS A 26 18.12 -2.35 -5.36
CA HIS A 26 16.66 -2.34 -5.39
C HIS A 26 16.06 -1.66 -4.17
N VAL A 27 16.68 -1.85 -3.00
CA VAL A 27 16.27 -1.22 -1.74
C VAL A 27 16.57 0.27 -1.74
N ASP A 28 17.69 0.67 -2.35
CA ASP A 28 18.04 2.08 -2.53
C ASP A 28 17.12 2.78 -3.54
N ALA A 29 16.74 2.10 -4.62
CA ALA A 29 15.71 2.60 -5.54
C ALA A 29 14.35 2.79 -4.85
N LEU A 30 13.93 1.80 -4.04
CA LEU A 30 12.68 1.89 -3.26
C LEU A 30 12.72 3.06 -2.28
N SER A 31 13.83 3.22 -1.58
CA SER A 31 14.01 4.29 -0.59
C SER A 31 13.97 5.68 -1.25
N ARG A 32 14.54 5.83 -2.44
CA ARG A 32 14.47 7.07 -3.23
C ARG A 32 13.05 7.38 -3.66
N GLU A 33 12.31 6.39 -4.18
CA GLU A 33 10.91 6.59 -4.55
C GLU A 33 10.05 6.99 -3.34
N LEU A 34 10.24 6.32 -2.20
CA LEU A 34 9.52 6.68 -0.98
C LEU A 34 9.81 8.10 -0.50
N LEU A 35 11.05 8.56 -0.64
CA LEU A 35 11.40 9.94 -0.29
C LEU A 35 10.59 10.93 -1.13
N THR A 36 10.45 10.68 -2.43
CA THR A 36 9.66 11.53 -3.33
C THR A 36 8.16 11.48 -3.04
N LEU A 37 7.68 10.41 -2.43
CA LEU A 37 6.27 10.25 -2.07
C LEU A 37 5.88 10.86 -0.74
N LYS A 38 6.84 11.15 0.14
CA LYS A 38 6.56 11.80 1.43
C LYS A 38 5.86 13.16 1.30
N GLU A 39 6.02 13.83 0.16
CA GLU A 39 5.33 15.09 -0.14
C GLU A 39 3.85 14.90 -0.49
N GLN A 40 3.48 13.73 -1.03
CA GLN A 40 2.14 13.44 -1.55
C GLN A 40 1.30 12.55 -0.63
N CYS A 41 1.96 11.68 0.13
CA CYS A 41 1.35 10.70 1.01
C CYS A 41 1.87 10.90 2.44
N SER A 42 0.96 11.00 3.40
CA SER A 42 1.31 10.93 4.80
C SER A 42 1.64 9.47 5.18
N GLY A 43 2.33 9.27 6.30
CA GLY A 43 2.55 7.92 6.83
C GLY A 43 3.52 7.03 6.04
N ALA A 44 4.22 7.55 5.02
CA ALA A 44 5.19 6.81 4.21
C ALA A 44 6.33 6.22 5.06
N ARG A 45 6.23 4.92 5.36
CA ARG A 45 7.18 4.18 6.21
C ARG A 45 7.61 2.89 5.52
N MET A 46 8.89 2.56 5.66
CA MET A 46 9.47 1.32 5.19
C MET A 46 9.94 0.49 6.38
N PHE A 47 9.56 -0.78 6.40
CA PHE A 47 9.96 -1.78 7.37
C PHE A 47 10.78 -2.85 6.64
N LYS A 48 11.91 -3.23 7.22
CA LYS A 48 12.78 -4.30 6.70
C LYS A 48 12.77 -5.45 7.69
N ALA A 49 13.10 -6.65 7.22
CA ALA A 49 13.35 -7.77 8.12
C ALA A 49 14.49 -7.43 9.12
N LYS A 50 14.49 -8.11 10.27
CA LYS A 50 15.49 -7.89 11.31
C LYS A 50 16.90 -8.16 10.78
N GLU A 51 17.81 -7.22 11.01
CA GLU A 51 19.22 -7.33 10.63
C GLU A 51 19.82 -8.60 11.28
N GLY A 52 20.46 -9.44 10.46
CA GLY A 52 20.98 -10.75 10.87
C GLY A 52 20.07 -11.95 10.57
N SER A 53 18.86 -11.74 10.05
CA SER A 53 18.05 -12.82 9.47
C SER A 53 18.70 -13.38 8.19
N PRO A 54 18.62 -14.70 7.93
CA PRO A 54 19.09 -15.30 6.67
C PRO A 54 18.39 -14.74 5.42
N THR A 55 17.22 -14.10 5.58
CA THR A 55 16.45 -13.51 4.48
C THR A 55 16.62 -11.99 4.34
N PHE A 56 17.45 -11.35 5.18
CA PHE A 56 17.64 -9.90 5.15
C PHE A 56 18.12 -9.42 3.76
N PRO A 57 17.56 -8.35 3.17
CA PRO A 57 16.64 -7.36 3.76
C PRO A 57 15.14 -7.71 3.69
N PHE A 58 14.78 -8.86 3.14
CA PHE A 58 13.41 -9.26 2.87
C PHE A 58 12.76 -10.07 4.01
N PRO A 59 11.42 -9.98 4.18
CA PRO A 59 10.50 -9.13 3.42
C PRO A 59 10.65 -7.64 3.75
N ILE A 60 10.40 -6.79 2.76
CA ILE A 60 10.32 -5.34 2.94
C ILE A 60 8.85 -4.95 2.88
N ALA A 61 8.36 -4.23 3.88
CA ALA A 61 7.00 -3.70 3.88
C ALA A 61 7.04 -2.18 3.75
N VAL A 62 6.14 -1.64 2.94
CA VAL A 62 5.96 -0.21 2.73
C VAL A 62 4.53 0.15 3.06
N HIS A 63 4.35 1.09 3.98
CA HIS A 63 3.05 1.60 4.39
C HIS A 63 2.92 3.03 3.89
N LEU A 64 1.79 3.35 3.26
CA LEU A 64 1.48 4.65 2.67
C LEU A 64 0.03 5.00 2.97
N THR A 65 -0.26 6.24 3.33
CA THR A 65 -1.63 6.73 3.47
C THR A 65 -1.92 7.70 2.34
N VAL A 66 -2.89 7.36 1.49
CA VAL A 66 -3.33 8.19 0.35
C VAL A 66 -4.57 8.97 0.75
N PRO A 67 -4.49 10.31 0.85
CA PRO A 67 -5.66 11.11 1.24
C PRO A 67 -6.72 11.10 0.14
N ARG A 68 -7.98 11.22 0.56
CA ARG A 68 -9.13 11.38 -0.34
C ARG A 68 -8.95 12.60 -1.25
N PRO A 69 -9.01 12.43 -2.58
CA PRO A 69 -8.98 13.55 -3.51
C PRO A 69 -10.34 14.28 -3.53
N ALA A 70 -10.35 15.55 -3.94
CA ALA A 70 -11.57 16.35 -4.06
C ALA A 70 -12.64 15.71 -4.96
N ALA A 71 -12.22 14.97 -6.00
CA ALA A 71 -13.13 14.24 -6.89
C ALA A 71 -13.93 13.12 -6.18
N ALA A 72 -13.49 12.69 -4.99
CA ALA A 72 -14.17 11.69 -4.18
C ALA A 72 -14.82 12.29 -2.92
N ALA A 73 -15.02 13.62 -2.85
CA ALA A 73 -15.56 14.30 -1.67
C ALA A 73 -16.95 13.82 -1.22
N ALA A 74 -17.72 13.21 -2.14
CA ALA A 74 -19.02 12.61 -1.84
C ALA A 74 -18.93 11.32 -1.01
N PHE A 75 -17.75 10.70 -0.89
CA PHE A 75 -17.54 9.48 -0.11
C PHE A 75 -17.02 9.79 1.29
N ASP A 76 -17.57 9.15 2.32
CA ASP A 76 -17.14 9.27 3.71
C ASP A 76 -15.95 8.35 4.03
N VAL A 77 -14.90 8.44 3.22
CA VAL A 77 -13.64 7.72 3.42
C VAL A 77 -12.52 8.73 3.27
N ASP A 78 -11.85 9.08 4.37
CA ASP A 78 -10.87 10.17 4.37
C ASP A 78 -9.52 9.77 3.75
N ASP A 79 -9.12 8.52 3.87
CA ASP A 79 -7.87 8.02 3.30
C ASP A 79 -7.90 6.52 2.97
N LEU A 80 -6.92 6.10 2.18
CA LEU A 80 -6.62 4.69 1.92
C LEU A 80 -5.23 4.37 2.50
N ALA A 81 -5.21 3.51 3.51
CA ALA A 81 -3.99 2.94 4.06
C ALA A 81 -3.52 1.76 3.21
N LEU A 82 -2.50 1.99 2.39
CA LEU A 82 -1.89 0.98 1.51
C LEU A 82 -0.71 0.31 2.21
N LYS A 83 -0.65 -1.02 2.06
CA LYS A 83 0.47 -1.84 2.53
C LYS A 83 1.01 -2.66 1.37
N LEU A 84 2.26 -2.40 1.00
CA LEU A 84 3.00 -3.13 -0.02
C LEU A 84 4.02 -4.02 0.65
N THR A 85 4.05 -5.30 0.32
CA THR A 85 5.01 -6.26 0.87
C THR A 85 5.79 -6.91 -0.25
N PHE A 86 7.11 -6.75 -0.21
CA PHE A 86 8.08 -7.30 -1.15
C PHE A 86 8.74 -8.51 -0.50
N SER A 87 8.58 -9.69 -1.11
CA SER A 87 9.13 -10.95 -0.59
C SER A 87 10.39 -11.37 -1.35
N ALA A 88 11.29 -12.08 -0.67
CA ALA A 88 12.44 -12.72 -1.32
C ALA A 88 11.99 -13.86 -2.26
N GLY A 89 12.82 -14.21 -3.23
CA GLY A 89 12.69 -15.48 -3.97
C GLY A 89 12.17 -15.40 -5.41
N ALA A 90 11.94 -14.20 -5.96
CA ALA A 90 11.84 -14.04 -7.40
C ALA A 90 13.21 -13.65 -7.96
N GLU A 91 13.47 -13.97 -9.24
CA GLU A 91 14.63 -13.42 -9.96
C GLU A 91 14.71 -11.89 -9.83
N ARG A 92 13.57 -11.25 -9.57
CA ARG A 92 13.42 -9.81 -9.33
C ARG A 92 12.44 -9.56 -8.18
N ALA A 93 12.83 -8.74 -7.21
CA ALA A 93 12.00 -8.42 -6.05
C ALA A 93 10.65 -7.76 -6.39
N GLU A 94 10.53 -7.16 -7.58
CA GLU A 94 9.31 -6.57 -8.15
C GLU A 94 8.25 -7.60 -8.59
N ASP A 95 8.60 -8.88 -8.70
CA ASP A 95 7.68 -9.91 -9.16
C ASP A 95 6.90 -10.57 -8.00
N ASN A 96 7.43 -10.44 -6.79
CA ASN A 96 6.84 -10.96 -5.55
C ASN A 96 6.33 -9.83 -4.66
N VAL A 97 5.41 -9.01 -5.19
CA VAL A 97 4.76 -7.94 -4.43
C VAL A 97 3.33 -8.29 -4.09
N ALA A 98 2.98 -8.24 -2.82
CA ALA A 98 1.61 -8.25 -2.35
C ALA A 98 1.18 -6.82 -2.04
N LEU A 99 0.03 -6.39 -2.57
CA LEU A 99 -0.56 -5.10 -2.25
C LEU A 99 -1.88 -5.30 -1.51
N GLY A 100 -1.93 -4.78 -0.29
CA GLY A 100 -3.13 -4.76 0.54
C GLY A 100 -3.58 -3.33 0.86
N VAL A 101 -4.85 -3.23 1.23
CA VAL A 101 -5.42 -2.05 1.88
C VAL A 101 -5.81 -2.46 3.30
N ASP A 102 -5.45 -1.66 4.29
CA ASP A 102 -5.83 -1.94 5.67
C ASP A 102 -7.35 -1.74 5.83
N SER A 103 -8.01 -2.68 6.50
CA SER A 103 -9.42 -2.53 6.88
C SER A 103 -9.52 -1.65 8.12
N THR A 104 -10.40 -0.66 8.06
CA THR A 104 -10.69 0.29 9.13
C THR A 104 -12.20 0.28 9.40
N ALA A 105 -12.65 1.05 10.40
CA ALA A 105 -14.08 1.20 10.67
C ALA A 105 -14.86 1.67 9.42
N ASP A 106 -14.25 2.55 8.63
CA ASP A 106 -14.86 3.13 7.42
C ASP A 106 -14.49 2.35 6.14
N MET A 107 -13.73 1.26 6.26
CA MET A 107 -13.26 0.43 5.15
C MET A 107 -13.57 -1.05 5.41
N PRO A 108 -14.73 -1.55 4.95
CA PRO A 108 -15.10 -2.94 5.06
C PRO A 108 -14.04 -3.89 4.48
N PRO A 109 -13.75 -5.05 5.11
CA PRO A 109 -12.71 -5.97 4.65
C PRO A 109 -12.88 -6.43 3.20
N GLN A 110 -14.12 -6.58 2.73
CA GLN A 110 -14.44 -6.98 1.36
C GLN A 110 -14.00 -5.90 0.36
N VAL A 111 -14.24 -4.62 0.68
CA VAL A 111 -13.82 -3.49 -0.15
C VAL A 111 -12.30 -3.37 -0.13
N ALA A 112 -11.68 -3.42 1.06
CA ALA A 112 -10.22 -3.38 1.21
C ALA A 112 -9.51 -4.46 0.37
N THR A 113 -10.03 -5.69 0.42
CA THR A 113 -9.50 -6.82 -0.34
C THR A 113 -9.67 -6.61 -1.85
N ALA A 114 -10.86 -6.19 -2.29
CA ALA A 114 -11.12 -5.94 -3.70
C ALA A 114 -10.23 -4.82 -4.28
N ILE A 115 -10.05 -3.73 -3.53
CA ILE A 115 -9.14 -2.63 -3.90
C ILE A 115 -7.70 -3.15 -3.98
N GLY A 116 -7.24 -3.88 -2.96
CA GLY A 116 -5.90 -4.48 -2.92
C GLY A 116 -5.62 -5.34 -4.16
N SER A 117 -6.50 -6.29 -4.46
CA SER A 117 -6.36 -7.17 -5.62
C SER A 117 -6.41 -6.42 -6.96
N SER A 118 -7.30 -5.43 -7.10
CA SER A 118 -7.42 -4.61 -8.32
C SER A 118 -6.16 -3.78 -8.56
N LEU A 119 -5.65 -3.13 -7.52
CA LEU A 119 -4.43 -2.33 -7.59
C LEU A 119 -3.20 -3.20 -7.86
N GLU A 120 -3.07 -4.34 -7.18
CA GLU A 120 -1.97 -5.28 -7.41
C GLU A 120 -1.93 -5.73 -8.87
N THR A 121 -3.08 -6.17 -9.40
CA THR A 121 -3.21 -6.62 -10.79
C THR A 121 -2.80 -5.52 -11.77
N THR A 122 -3.33 -4.31 -11.56
CA THR A 122 -3.05 -3.17 -12.45
C THR A 122 -1.59 -2.77 -12.41
N TRP A 123 -0.98 -2.76 -11.23
CA TRP A 123 0.41 -2.38 -11.06
C TRP A 123 1.36 -3.42 -11.66
N ARG A 124 1.10 -4.72 -11.47
CA ARG A 124 1.84 -5.80 -12.14
C ARG A 124 1.79 -5.67 -13.67
N GLN A 125 0.62 -5.33 -14.23
CA GLN A 125 0.48 -5.08 -15.66
C GLN A 125 1.31 -3.87 -16.14
N GLN A 126 1.39 -2.80 -15.34
CA GLN A 126 2.21 -1.63 -15.69
C GLN A 126 3.71 -1.96 -15.65
N LEU A 127 4.16 -2.73 -14.67
CA LEU A 127 5.54 -3.21 -14.60
C LEU A 127 5.88 -4.09 -15.80
N ALA A 128 5.00 -5.02 -16.18
CA ALA A 128 5.17 -5.87 -17.36
C ALA A 128 5.25 -5.03 -18.66
N LYS A 129 4.33 -4.09 -18.86
CA LYS A 129 4.34 -3.19 -20.03
C LYS A 129 5.62 -2.35 -20.13
N ARG A 130 6.10 -1.84 -19.00
CA ARG A 130 7.37 -1.07 -18.95
C ARG A 130 8.54 -1.93 -19.41
N ARG A 131 8.56 -3.21 -19.00
CA ARG A 131 9.60 -4.17 -19.40
C ARG A 131 9.55 -4.47 -20.89
N GLU A 132 8.38 -4.81 -21.40
CA GLU A 132 8.17 -5.06 -22.83
C GLU A 132 8.63 -3.87 -23.67
N ALA A 133 8.31 -2.64 -23.25
CA ALA A 133 8.75 -1.42 -23.92
C ALA A 133 10.28 -1.24 -23.90
N ALA A 134 10.94 -1.51 -22.76
CA ALA A 134 12.39 -1.43 -22.66
C ALA A 134 13.08 -2.48 -23.55
N THR A 135 12.58 -3.72 -23.57
CA THR A 135 13.07 -4.79 -24.44
C THR A 135 12.89 -4.44 -25.91
N ALA A 136 11.72 -3.93 -26.31
CA ALA A 136 11.45 -3.52 -27.69
C ALA A 136 12.36 -2.37 -28.16
N ALA A 137 12.72 -1.45 -27.26
CA ALA A 137 13.64 -0.35 -27.55
C ALA A 137 15.13 -0.73 -27.44
N GLY A 138 15.45 -1.96 -27.03
CA GLY A 138 16.84 -2.41 -26.84
C GLY A 138 17.58 -1.66 -25.73
N VAL A 139 16.86 -1.04 -24.79
CA VAL A 139 17.43 -0.30 -23.67
C VAL A 139 17.38 -1.14 -22.39
N PRO A 140 18.33 -0.96 -21.45
CA PRO A 140 18.25 -1.59 -20.13
C PRO A 140 16.93 -1.25 -19.45
N GLU A 141 16.37 -2.22 -18.72
CA GLU A 141 15.15 -1.98 -17.96
C GLU A 141 15.37 -0.83 -16.95
N PRO A 142 14.50 0.19 -16.94
CA PRO A 142 14.60 1.25 -15.96
C PRO A 142 14.36 0.69 -14.55
N ALA A 143 15.34 0.86 -13.67
CA ALA A 143 15.21 0.51 -12.26
C ALA A 143 14.09 1.35 -11.61
N GLY A 144 13.21 0.70 -10.85
CA GLY A 144 12.20 1.39 -10.06
C GLY A 144 10.91 0.61 -9.89
N TRP A 145 10.16 0.97 -8.87
CA TRP A 145 8.98 0.27 -8.38
C TRP A 145 7.68 0.91 -8.89
N LEU A 146 7.75 2.05 -9.58
CA LEU A 146 6.57 2.78 -10.06
C LEU A 146 5.62 3.19 -8.92
N LEU A 147 6.12 3.41 -7.70
CA LEU A 147 5.26 3.77 -6.57
C LEU A 147 4.50 5.08 -6.84
N LYS A 148 5.15 6.06 -7.47
CA LYS A 148 4.49 7.30 -7.91
C LYS A 148 3.37 7.06 -8.92
N GLY A 149 3.57 6.13 -9.86
CA GLY A 149 2.54 5.73 -10.81
C GLY A 149 1.34 5.10 -10.11
N LEU A 150 1.60 4.22 -9.14
CA LEU A 150 0.57 3.60 -8.31
C LEU A 150 -0.23 4.65 -7.52
N ILE A 151 0.44 5.58 -6.81
CA ILE A 151 -0.25 6.63 -6.05
C ILE A 151 -1.09 7.53 -6.97
N THR A 152 -0.55 7.91 -8.13
CA THR A 152 -1.27 8.71 -9.12
C THR A 152 -2.52 7.98 -9.60
N LEU A 153 -2.42 6.66 -9.82
CA LEU A 153 -3.56 5.82 -10.20
C LEU A 153 -4.62 5.74 -9.10
N VAL A 154 -4.20 5.55 -7.85
CA VAL A 154 -5.11 5.52 -6.70
C VAL A 154 -5.88 6.83 -6.58
N LEU A 155 -5.19 7.98 -6.65
CA LEU A 155 -5.82 9.29 -6.62
C LEU A 155 -6.82 9.48 -7.78
N ALA A 156 -6.43 9.09 -9.00
CA ALA A 156 -7.29 9.24 -10.18
C ALA A 156 -8.51 8.29 -10.16
N LYS A 157 -8.42 7.15 -9.49
CA LYS A 157 -9.45 6.11 -9.45
C LYS A 157 -10.12 5.96 -8.10
N PHE A 158 -9.86 6.85 -7.14
CA PHE A 158 -10.27 6.70 -5.75
C PHE A 158 -11.75 6.33 -5.58
N ALA A 159 -12.66 7.13 -6.15
CA ALA A 159 -14.10 6.87 -6.08
C ALA A 159 -14.51 5.55 -6.77
N VAL A 160 -13.83 5.17 -7.87
CA VAL A 160 -14.09 3.91 -8.59
C VAL A 160 -13.64 2.71 -7.75
N LEU A 161 -12.51 2.85 -7.04
CA LEU A 161 -11.98 1.81 -6.16
C LEU A 161 -12.95 1.53 -5.00
N LEU A 162 -13.53 2.57 -4.39
CA LEU A 162 -14.51 2.41 -3.31
C LEU A 162 -15.79 1.70 -3.78
N GLN A 163 -16.11 1.78 -5.07
CA GLN A 163 -17.31 1.17 -5.68
C GLN A 163 -17.09 -0.24 -6.23
N LEU A 164 -15.90 -0.84 -6.05
CA LEU A 164 -15.60 -2.19 -6.54
C LEU A 164 -16.52 -3.26 -5.95
N VAL A 165 -17.08 -3.02 -4.77
CA VAL A 165 -18.09 -3.88 -4.14
C VAL A 165 -19.37 -3.07 -3.92
N PRO A 166 -20.26 -2.96 -4.92
CA PRO A 166 -21.45 -2.11 -4.82
C PRO A 166 -22.38 -2.45 -3.66
N ALA A 167 -22.41 -3.71 -3.22
CA ALA A 167 -23.18 -4.17 -2.07
C ALA A 167 -22.73 -3.53 -0.73
N CYS A 168 -21.54 -2.94 -0.70
CA CYS A 168 -20.99 -2.26 0.46
C CYS A 168 -21.13 -0.73 0.37
N VAL A 169 -21.82 -0.19 -0.63
CA VAL A 169 -21.97 1.26 -0.82
C VAL A 169 -23.41 1.65 -0.51
N GLU A 170 -23.60 2.48 0.50
CA GLU A 170 -24.91 3.03 0.86
C GLU A 170 -24.98 4.52 0.55
N GLU A 171 -26.01 4.91 -0.17
CA GLU A 171 -26.29 6.30 -0.52
C GLU A 171 -27.16 6.95 0.57
N TYR A 172 -26.84 8.17 0.96
CA TYR A 172 -27.67 8.97 1.85
C TYR A 172 -27.63 10.46 1.49
N MET A 173 -28.56 11.22 2.04
CA MET A 173 -28.58 12.69 1.91
C MET A 173 -27.82 13.30 3.08
N GLY A 174 -26.73 13.99 2.79
CA GLY A 174 -25.94 14.73 3.78
C GLY A 174 -25.73 16.18 3.35
N CYS A 175 -24.82 16.88 4.03
CA CYS A 175 -24.44 18.24 3.68
C CYS A 175 -22.94 18.34 3.34
N ASP A 176 -22.54 19.34 2.57
CA ASP A 176 -21.14 19.76 2.46
C ASP A 176 -20.75 20.68 3.63
N ASP A 177 -19.50 21.14 3.60
CA ASP A 177 -18.93 22.09 4.57
C ASP A 177 -19.65 23.46 4.56
N LEU A 178 -20.43 23.77 3.52
CA LEU A 178 -21.24 24.99 3.40
C LEU A 178 -22.70 24.78 3.84
N GLY A 179 -23.06 23.57 4.26
CA GLY A 179 -24.42 23.21 4.67
C GLY A 179 -25.38 22.94 3.49
N ALA A 180 -24.88 22.88 2.25
CA ALA A 180 -25.70 22.54 1.09
C ALA A 180 -25.95 21.03 1.06
N THR A 181 -27.21 20.64 0.86
CA THR A 181 -27.59 19.23 0.80
C THR A 181 -27.05 18.59 -0.47
N LEU A 182 -26.38 17.46 -0.33
CA LEU A 182 -25.87 16.66 -1.44
C LEU A 182 -25.98 15.16 -1.16
N ARG A 183 -25.92 14.41 -2.26
CA ARG A 183 -25.90 12.95 -2.22
C ARG A 183 -24.51 12.47 -1.81
N ARG A 184 -24.43 11.76 -0.68
CA ARG A 184 -23.21 11.22 -0.11
C ARG A 184 -23.24 9.69 -0.12
N PHE A 185 -22.06 9.10 0.00
CA PHE A 185 -21.87 7.66 0.00
C PHE A 185 -21.03 7.25 1.20
N MET A 186 -21.50 6.26 1.94
CA MET A 186 -20.74 5.64 3.02
C MET A 186 -20.51 4.17 2.68
N LEU A 187 -19.43 3.61 3.24
CA LEU A 187 -19.18 2.18 3.13
C LEU A 187 -19.81 1.45 4.30
N VAL A 188 -20.55 0.39 4.00
CA VAL A 188 -21.24 -0.46 4.99
C VAL A 188 -20.86 -1.92 4.77
N LEU A 189 -20.98 -2.73 5.82
CA LEU A 189 -20.91 -4.17 5.64
C LEU A 189 -22.09 -4.64 4.79
N PRO A 190 -21.87 -5.57 3.85
CA PRO A 190 -22.94 -6.06 3.01
C PRO A 190 -23.98 -6.73 3.90
N ARG A 191 -25.25 -6.34 3.73
CA ARG A 191 -26.34 -7.03 4.43
C ARG A 191 -26.39 -8.46 3.94
N GLU A 192 -26.47 -9.41 4.89
CA GLU A 192 -26.82 -10.79 4.53
C GLU A 192 -28.11 -10.73 3.70
N PRO A 193 -28.20 -11.45 2.56
CA PRO A 193 -29.45 -11.54 1.85
C PRO A 193 -30.45 -12.13 2.84
N ALA A 194 -31.47 -11.35 3.21
CA ALA A 194 -32.52 -11.81 4.10
C ALA A 194 -33.00 -13.16 3.56
N ALA A 195 -32.69 -14.24 4.29
CA ALA A 195 -33.07 -15.59 3.90
C ALA A 195 -34.55 -15.54 3.57
N GLY A 196 -34.88 -15.78 2.30
CA GLY A 196 -36.15 -15.41 1.69
C GLY A 196 -37.30 -15.71 2.63
N GLY A 197 -37.87 -14.65 3.19
CA GLY A 197 -39.16 -14.73 3.85
C GLY A 197 -40.13 -15.18 2.79
N THR A 198 -40.38 -16.49 2.73
CA THR A 198 -41.49 -17.07 2.03
C THR A 198 -42.71 -16.39 2.63
N ARG A 199 -43.17 -15.34 1.97
CA ARG A 199 -44.42 -14.69 2.28
C ARG A 199 -45.46 -15.73 1.91
N ALA A 200 -45.80 -16.57 2.89
CA ALA A 200 -46.94 -17.45 2.80
C ALA A 200 -48.10 -16.56 2.40
N SER A 201 -48.57 -16.73 1.16
CA SER A 201 -49.84 -16.22 0.73
C SER A 201 -50.87 -16.90 1.63
N GLU A 202 -51.24 -16.25 2.74
CA GLU A 202 -52.51 -16.50 3.40
C GLU A 202 -53.60 -15.99 2.46
N SER A 203 -53.89 -16.79 1.44
CA SER A 203 -55.21 -16.83 0.82
C SER A 203 -56.11 -17.62 1.77
N GLY A 204 -56.71 -16.90 2.72
CA GLY A 204 -57.86 -17.37 3.48
C GLY A 204 -59.13 -16.94 2.78
N GLU A 205 -59.85 -17.92 2.23
CA GLU A 205 -61.32 -17.96 2.09
C GLU A 205 -61.96 -17.56 3.45
N GLU A 206 -62.97 -16.70 3.54
CA GLU A 206 -64.38 -16.88 3.12
C GLU A 206 -65.10 -15.52 3.04
#